data_AF-A0A939D553-F1
#
_entry.id   AF-A0A939D553-F1
#
_cell.length_a   1.000
_cell.length_b   1.000
_cell.length_c   1.000
_cell.angle_alpha   90.00
_cell.angle_beta   90.00
_cell.angle_gamma   90.00
#
_symmetry.space_group_name_H-M   'P 1'
#
loop_
_entity.id
_entity.type
_entity.pdbx_description
1 polymer ?
#
loop_
_entity_poly.entity_id
_entity_poly.type
_entity_poly.pdbx_seq_one_letter_code
_entity_poly.pdbx_strand_id
1 'polypeptide(L)'
;MGFIEAIFGAGAIVMKAIRTVNQVTKNYIARVVNEISQERAKENQATPIPTPITVNIQIDIKNINLEETELEKKRARDGLLKRTELEKLQELKKQREDKFEQWQKAKTQEVVVEQVKNPDRYETSFLNNDEVHILQFHMGQVVLEKQCGCGRPMFLQHKNRPDSSLLMLNDFFWSCIGYYNHANTQCRGTQNFSTQDIGLMHKANVFELKLSNAELSQSFTPKNIQITVVDRVRQHLKVENSDVLCPIHHVPMVLREKRNHSDVVIDMFYLQCPHFGCQQLVKLKSAAQIAAFLHSKEGRGIL
;
A
#
# COMPACT_ATOMS: atom_id res chain seq x y z
N MET A 1 -16.05 -16.17 -9.61
CA MET A 1 -14.73 -16.31 -8.97
C MET A 1 -13.76 -15.46 -9.77
N GLY A 2 -13.28 -14.35 -9.20
CA GLY A 2 -12.48 -13.36 -9.92
C GLY A 2 -11.05 -13.82 -10.23
N PHE A 3 -10.50 -13.31 -11.33
CA PHE A 3 -9.09 -13.50 -11.73
C PHE A 3 -8.15 -12.50 -11.05
N ILE A 4 -8.68 -11.44 -10.46
CA ILE A 4 -7.91 -10.47 -9.68
C ILE A 4 -7.87 -10.93 -8.24
N GLU A 5 -6.65 -11.05 -7.72
CA GLU A 5 -6.41 -11.39 -6.32
C GLU A 5 -6.10 -10.13 -5.52
N ALA A 6 -5.39 -9.15 -6.09
CA ALA A 6 -5.21 -7.87 -5.43
C ALA A 6 -5.03 -6.65 -6.34
N ILE A 7 -5.37 -5.44 -5.85
CA ILE A 7 -5.02 -4.17 -6.50
C ILE A 7 -4.33 -3.26 -5.48
N PHE A 8 -3.14 -2.77 -5.76
CA PHE A 8 -2.41 -1.80 -4.95
C PHE A 8 -2.75 -0.37 -5.34
N GLY A 9 -2.80 0.53 -4.35
CA GLY A 9 -3.08 1.96 -4.54
C GLY A 9 -2.16 2.67 -5.54
N ALA A 10 -0.91 2.20 -5.64
CA ALA A 10 0.09 2.71 -6.59
C ALA A 10 -0.13 2.26 -8.05
N GLY A 11 -1.13 1.39 -8.29
CA GLY A 11 -1.54 0.95 -9.62
C GLY A 11 -1.08 -0.45 -10.03
N ALA A 12 -0.50 -1.25 -9.13
CA ALA A 12 -0.16 -2.65 -9.43
C ALA A 12 -1.33 -3.59 -9.16
N ILE A 13 -1.44 -4.68 -9.93
CA ILE A 13 -2.52 -5.68 -9.81
C ILE A 13 -1.93 -7.09 -9.71
N VAL A 14 -2.29 -7.81 -8.66
CA VAL A 14 -2.04 -9.24 -8.51
C VAL A 14 -3.20 -10.01 -9.15
N MET A 15 -2.86 -10.94 -10.02
CA MET A 15 -3.79 -11.74 -10.79
C MET A 15 -3.47 -13.23 -10.61
N LYS A 16 -4.51 -14.05 -10.75
CA LYS A 16 -4.35 -15.49 -10.87
C LYS A 16 -3.49 -15.82 -12.08
N ALA A 17 -2.34 -16.44 -11.85
CA ALA A 17 -1.50 -16.93 -12.94
C ALA A 17 -2.24 -18.00 -13.73
N ILE A 18 -2.65 -17.68 -14.97
CA ILE A 18 -3.12 -18.65 -15.95
C ILE A 18 -1.89 -19.15 -16.70
N ARG A 19 -1.52 -20.42 -16.54
CA ARG A 19 -0.32 -21.04 -17.13
C ARG A 19 -0.28 -21.05 -18.67
N THR A 20 -1.30 -20.53 -19.35
CA THR A 20 -1.41 -20.59 -20.81
C THR A 20 -0.64 -19.45 -21.47
N VAL A 21 0.66 -19.67 -21.67
CA VAL A 21 1.54 -19.07 -22.70
C VAL A 21 1.55 -17.53 -22.80
N ASN A 22 2.68 -16.94 -22.37
CA ASN A 22 3.08 -15.53 -22.31
C ASN A 22 2.62 -14.53 -23.40
N GLN A 23 2.12 -14.96 -24.56
CA GLN A 23 1.62 -14.06 -25.62
C GLN A 23 0.11 -13.80 -25.56
N VAL A 24 -0.67 -14.65 -24.88
CA VAL A 24 -2.13 -14.47 -24.73
C VAL A 24 -2.45 -13.50 -23.59
N THR A 25 -1.50 -13.28 -22.68
CA THR A 25 -1.68 -12.55 -21.42
C THR A 25 -2.01 -11.06 -21.62
N LYS A 26 -1.38 -10.35 -22.57
CA LYS A 26 -1.68 -8.92 -22.81
C LYS A 26 -3.10 -8.69 -23.32
N ASN A 27 -3.53 -9.49 -24.31
CA ASN A 27 -4.89 -9.40 -24.86
C ASN A 27 -5.94 -9.88 -23.86
N TYR A 28 -5.61 -10.90 -23.05
CA TYR A 28 -6.48 -11.40 -22.00
C TYR A 28 -6.63 -10.41 -20.84
N ILE A 29 -5.56 -9.73 -20.42
CA ILE A 29 -5.62 -8.69 -19.38
C ILE A 29 -6.35 -7.46 -19.91
N ALA A 30 -6.06 -7.00 -21.13
CA ALA A 30 -6.83 -5.90 -21.74
C ALA A 30 -8.32 -6.24 -21.79
N ARG A 31 -8.66 -7.51 -22.03
CA ARG A 31 -10.03 -8.03 -21.95
C ARG A 31 -10.56 -8.07 -20.52
N VAL A 32 -9.83 -8.57 -19.53
CA VAL A 32 -10.25 -8.61 -18.11
C VAL A 32 -10.44 -7.19 -17.56
N VAL A 33 -9.52 -6.27 -17.84
CA VAL A 33 -9.62 -4.87 -17.43
C VAL A 33 -10.80 -4.19 -18.16
N ASN A 34 -11.07 -4.53 -19.44
CA ASN A 34 -12.29 -4.07 -20.13
C ASN A 34 -13.57 -4.71 -19.56
N GLU A 35 -13.55 -5.98 -19.16
CA GLU A 35 -14.69 -6.65 -18.53
C GLU A 35 -14.99 -5.99 -17.17
N ILE A 36 -13.96 -5.69 -16.37
CA ILE A 36 -14.08 -4.94 -15.12
C ILE A 36 -14.60 -3.53 -15.36
N SER A 37 -14.10 -2.84 -16.40
CA SER A 37 -14.57 -1.50 -16.73
C SER A 37 -16.03 -1.52 -17.15
N GLN A 38 -16.48 -2.54 -17.90
CA GLN A 38 -17.87 -2.71 -18.33
C GLN A 38 -18.80 -3.14 -17.20
N GLU A 39 -18.39 -4.06 -16.33
CA GLU A 39 -19.16 -4.44 -15.13
C GLU A 39 -19.35 -3.23 -14.21
N ARG A 40 -18.29 -2.44 -14.01
CA ARG A 40 -18.35 -1.23 -13.16
C ARG A 40 -19.04 -0.04 -13.84
N ALA A 41 -19.02 0.03 -15.17
CA ALA A 41 -19.83 1.00 -15.93
C ALA A 41 -21.33 0.68 -15.86
N LYS A 42 -21.71 -0.60 -15.71
CA LYS A 42 -23.11 -1.00 -15.45
C LYS A 42 -23.55 -0.65 -14.03
N GLU A 43 -22.64 -0.64 -13.06
CA GLU A 43 -22.93 -0.23 -11.68
C GLU A 43 -23.05 1.29 -11.49
N ASN A 44 -22.45 2.11 -12.38
CA ASN A 44 -22.44 3.57 -12.22
C ASN A 44 -22.86 4.30 -13.50
N GLN A 45 -24.11 4.80 -13.53
CA GLN A 45 -24.49 5.86 -14.46
C GLN A 45 -23.95 7.22 -13.98
N ALA A 46 -23.14 7.84 -14.83
CA ALA A 46 -22.79 9.25 -14.91
C ALA A 46 -22.10 9.89 -13.69
N THR A 47 -20.81 10.21 -13.82
CA THR A 47 -20.35 11.57 -13.51
C THR A 47 -19.02 11.89 -14.22
N PRO A 48 -18.87 13.08 -14.83
CA PRO A 48 -17.60 13.54 -15.39
C PRO A 48 -16.63 13.90 -14.25
N ILE A 49 -15.33 13.69 -14.46
CA ILE A 49 -14.28 13.94 -13.47
C ILE A 49 -13.73 15.37 -13.61
N PRO A 50 -14.00 16.27 -12.66
CA PRO A 50 -13.04 17.29 -12.26
C PRO A 50 -12.74 17.21 -10.74
N THR A 51 -11.45 17.30 -10.39
CA THR A 51 -10.82 16.86 -9.11
C THR A 51 -10.94 15.35 -8.87
N PRO A 52 -9.85 14.62 -8.54
CA PRO A 52 -9.99 13.20 -8.24
C PRO A 52 -10.82 13.09 -6.96
N ILE A 53 -12.01 12.49 -7.05
CA ILE A 53 -12.93 12.24 -5.92
C ILE A 53 -12.19 11.65 -4.70
N THR A 54 -11.14 10.87 -4.97
CA THR A 54 -10.21 10.29 -3.98
C THR A 54 -9.50 11.32 -3.11
N VAL A 55 -9.14 12.50 -3.62
CA VAL A 55 -8.48 13.59 -2.86
C VAL A 55 -9.44 14.19 -1.84
N ASN A 56 -10.67 14.48 -2.25
CA ASN A 56 -11.68 15.04 -1.34
C ASN A 56 -12.02 14.06 -0.21
N ILE A 57 -12.18 12.78 -0.52
CA ILE A 57 -12.42 11.75 0.51
C ILE A 57 -11.23 11.64 1.46
N GLN A 58 -9.98 11.74 0.98
CA GLN A 58 -8.81 11.76 1.86
C GLN A 58 -8.76 12.97 2.78
N ILE A 59 -9.17 14.16 2.29
CA ILE A 59 -9.30 15.36 3.13
C ILE A 59 -10.34 15.12 4.22
N ASP A 60 -11.49 14.53 3.90
CA ASP A 60 -12.52 14.17 4.89
C ASP A 60 -11.97 13.22 5.97
N ILE A 61 -11.28 12.15 5.56
CA ILE A 61 -10.65 11.21 6.50
C ILE A 61 -9.65 11.93 7.41
N LYS A 62 -8.86 12.87 6.88
CA LYS A 62 -7.93 13.67 7.68
C LYS A 62 -8.64 14.58 8.67
N ASN A 63 -9.73 15.24 8.26
CA ASN A 63 -10.52 16.10 9.13
C ASN A 63 -11.15 15.29 10.27
N ILE A 64 -11.74 14.13 9.97
CA ILE A 64 -12.25 13.18 10.96
C ILE A 64 -11.13 12.80 11.94
N ASN A 65 -9.96 12.43 11.42
CA ASN A 65 -8.79 12.06 12.24
C ASN A 65 -8.32 13.19 13.17
N LEU A 66 -8.40 14.46 12.73
CA LEU A 66 -8.10 15.62 13.57
C LEU A 66 -9.10 15.76 14.72
N GLU A 67 -10.40 15.61 14.44
CA GLU A 67 -11.43 15.66 15.48
C GLU A 67 -11.31 14.52 16.49
N GLU A 68 -11.05 13.28 16.01
CA GLU A 68 -10.77 12.14 16.88
C GLU A 68 -9.55 12.42 17.78
N THR A 69 -8.47 12.95 17.19
CA THR A 69 -7.25 13.30 17.92
C THR A 69 -7.53 14.31 19.03
N GLU A 70 -8.35 15.32 18.79
CA GLU A 70 -8.66 16.32 19.83
C GLU A 70 -9.49 15.73 20.97
N LEU A 71 -10.43 14.82 20.68
CA LEU A 71 -11.17 14.09 21.71
C LEU A 71 -10.26 13.15 22.50
N GLU A 72 -9.34 12.45 21.84
CA GLU A 72 -8.42 11.52 22.51
C GLU A 72 -7.37 12.26 23.37
N LYS A 73 -6.85 13.40 22.89
CA LYS A 73 -6.02 14.29 23.71
C LYS A 73 -6.79 14.84 24.91
N LYS A 74 -8.05 15.25 24.70
CA LYS A 74 -8.91 15.71 25.81
C LYS A 74 -9.08 14.60 26.85
N ARG A 75 -9.39 13.38 26.42
CA ARG A 75 -9.47 12.21 27.31
C ARG A 75 -8.16 11.98 28.07
N ALA A 76 -7.02 12.11 27.41
CA ALA A 76 -5.72 11.94 28.04
C ALA A 76 -5.41 13.02 29.09
N ARG A 77 -5.89 14.25 28.90
CA ARG A 77 -5.75 15.35 29.87
C ARG A 77 -6.71 15.23 31.04
N ASP A 78 -7.99 14.97 30.74
CA ASP A 78 -9.09 15.07 31.70
C ASP A 78 -9.40 13.71 32.39
N GLY A 79 -8.83 12.62 31.89
CA GLY A 79 -9.05 11.23 32.35
C GLY A 79 -10.35 10.60 31.84
N LEU A 80 -11.40 11.40 31.61
CA LEU A 80 -12.70 10.95 31.14
C LEU A 80 -13.29 11.89 30.07
N LEU A 81 -14.06 11.30 29.16
CA LEU A 81 -14.89 12.02 28.21
C LEU A 81 -16.34 12.04 28.69
N LYS A 82 -17.06 13.12 28.40
CA LYS A 82 -18.52 13.18 28.62
C LYS A 82 -19.20 12.16 27.70
N ARG A 83 -20.41 11.72 28.08
CA ARG A 83 -21.19 10.75 27.28
C ARG A 83 -21.38 11.21 25.81
N THR A 84 -21.70 12.49 25.61
CA THR A 84 -21.85 13.08 24.27
C THR A 84 -20.55 13.05 23.44
N GLU A 85 -19.39 13.17 24.10
CA GLU A 85 -18.08 13.11 23.45
C GLU A 85 -17.69 11.68 23.10
N LEU A 86 -18.07 10.71 23.94
CA LEU A 86 -17.93 9.29 23.63
C LEU A 86 -18.79 8.88 22.43
N GLU A 87 -20.05 9.32 22.40
CA GLU A 87 -20.96 9.13 21.27
C GLU A 87 -20.38 9.77 19.99
N LYS A 88 -19.89 11.01 20.08
CA LYS A 88 -19.22 11.69 18.96
C LYS A 88 -17.98 10.90 18.48
N LEU A 89 -17.15 10.41 19.39
CA LEU A 89 -15.96 9.62 19.04
C LEU A 89 -16.33 8.30 18.33
N GLN A 90 -17.40 7.63 18.75
CA GLN A 90 -17.89 6.43 18.08
C GLN A 90 -18.42 6.74 16.67
N GLU A 91 -19.16 7.84 16.53
CA GLU A 91 -19.67 8.28 15.24
C GLU A 91 -18.54 8.66 14.27
N LEU A 92 -17.52 9.40 14.73
CA LEU A 92 -16.33 9.71 13.93
C LEU A 92 -15.62 8.44 13.46
N LYS A 93 -15.48 7.43 14.34
CA LYS A 93 -14.87 6.13 13.97
C LYS A 93 -15.67 5.44 12.87
N LYS A 94 -17.00 5.46 12.95
CA LYS A 94 -17.86 4.89 11.91
C LYS A 94 -17.74 5.65 10.60
N GLN A 95 -17.83 6.98 10.64
CA GLN A 95 -17.68 7.83 9.46
C GLN A 95 -16.33 7.63 8.76
N ARG A 96 -15.25 7.43 9.53
CA ARG A 96 -13.93 7.12 9.00
C ARG A 96 -13.93 5.81 8.19
N GLU A 97 -14.52 4.75 8.73
CA GLU A 97 -14.60 3.47 8.02
C GLU A 97 -15.46 3.59 6.74
N ASP A 98 -16.60 4.29 6.82
CA ASP A 98 -17.48 4.52 5.66
C ASP A 98 -16.76 5.33 4.56
N LYS A 99 -16.01 6.36 4.94
CA LYS A 99 -15.20 7.17 4.01
C LYS A 99 -14.04 6.36 3.44
N PHE A 100 -13.42 5.50 4.22
CA PHE A 100 -12.37 4.63 3.73
C PHE A 100 -12.90 3.64 2.68
N GLU A 101 -14.07 3.04 2.89
CA GLU A 101 -14.70 2.18 1.89
C GLU A 101 -15.00 2.95 0.59
N GLN A 102 -15.52 4.17 0.68
CA GLN A 102 -15.74 5.04 -0.48
C GLN A 102 -14.43 5.36 -1.20
N TRP A 103 -13.37 5.66 -0.46
CA TRP A 103 -12.04 5.91 -1.01
C TRP A 103 -11.50 4.69 -1.74
N GLN A 104 -11.64 3.49 -1.18
CA GLN A 104 -11.19 2.25 -1.82
C GLN A 104 -11.90 2.04 -3.16
N LYS A 105 -13.24 2.16 -3.20
CA LYS A 105 -14.02 2.03 -4.44
C LYS A 105 -13.58 3.04 -5.50
N ALA A 106 -13.47 4.31 -5.11
CA ALA A 106 -13.06 5.39 -6.02
C ALA A 106 -11.62 5.21 -6.52
N LYS A 107 -10.70 4.82 -5.63
CA LYS A 107 -9.30 4.59 -5.98
C LYS A 107 -9.12 3.37 -6.86
N THR A 108 -9.89 2.29 -6.66
CA THR A 108 -9.84 1.15 -7.57
C THR A 108 -10.29 1.57 -8.97
N GLN A 109 -11.37 2.33 -9.07
CA GLN A 109 -11.84 2.84 -10.36
C GLN A 109 -10.77 3.72 -11.04
N GLU A 110 -10.11 4.60 -10.28
CA GLU A 110 -9.01 5.43 -10.78
C GLU A 110 -7.88 4.59 -11.38
N VAL A 111 -7.42 3.56 -10.65
CA VAL A 111 -6.35 2.65 -11.09
C VAL A 111 -6.77 1.89 -12.36
N VAL A 112 -7.96 1.29 -12.37
CA VAL A 112 -8.46 0.52 -13.52
C VAL A 112 -8.61 1.42 -14.75
N VAL A 113 -9.20 2.60 -14.60
CA VAL A 113 -9.37 3.54 -15.72
C VAL A 113 -8.04 4.01 -16.27
N GLU A 114 -7.05 4.28 -15.41
CA GLU A 114 -5.73 4.72 -15.86
C GLU A 114 -5.02 3.61 -16.67
N GLN A 115 -5.15 2.35 -16.25
CA GLN A 115 -4.60 1.20 -16.98
C GLN A 115 -5.29 0.96 -18.32
N VAL A 116 -6.63 1.06 -18.39
CA VAL A 116 -7.37 0.96 -19.67
C VAL A 116 -6.94 2.05 -20.65
N LYS A 117 -6.75 3.27 -20.14
CA LYS A 117 -6.36 4.42 -20.97
C LYS A 117 -4.92 4.35 -21.44
N ASN A 118 -4.04 3.68 -20.67
CA ASN A 118 -2.60 3.63 -20.94
C ASN A 118 -2.03 2.21 -20.81
N PRO A 119 -2.53 1.23 -21.57
CA PRO A 119 -2.12 -0.17 -21.41
C PRO A 119 -0.62 -0.37 -21.64
N ASP A 120 -0.02 0.39 -22.55
CA ASP A 120 1.41 0.31 -22.87
C ASP A 120 2.34 0.82 -21.74
N ARG A 121 1.78 1.49 -20.72
CA ARG A 121 2.53 1.91 -19.52
C ARG A 121 2.64 0.81 -18.47
N TYR A 122 2.01 -0.33 -18.71
CA TYR A 122 1.98 -1.46 -17.79
C TYR A 122 2.61 -2.69 -18.43
N GLU A 123 3.32 -3.44 -17.61
CA GLU A 123 3.87 -4.74 -17.96
C GLU A 123 3.41 -5.79 -16.96
N THR A 124 3.48 -7.05 -17.37
CA THR A 124 3.10 -8.19 -16.54
C THR A 124 4.32 -9.06 -16.33
N SER A 125 4.58 -9.36 -15.06
CA SER A 125 5.69 -10.20 -14.61
C SER A 125 5.11 -11.42 -13.90
N PHE A 126 5.77 -12.57 -14.08
CA PHE A 126 5.44 -13.82 -13.39
C PHE A 126 6.50 -14.09 -12.33
N LEU A 127 6.17 -13.70 -11.10
CA LEU A 127 7.13 -13.64 -10.02
C LEU A 127 7.71 -15.01 -9.70
N ASN A 128 9.04 -15.05 -9.62
CA ASN A 128 9.80 -16.15 -9.05
C ASN A 128 10.63 -15.67 -7.82
N ASN A 129 11.44 -16.55 -7.23
CA ASN A 129 12.22 -16.20 -6.03
C ASN A 129 13.30 -15.12 -6.29
N ASP A 130 13.73 -14.93 -7.53
CA ASP A 130 14.70 -13.89 -7.91
C ASP A 130 14.03 -12.51 -8.10
N GLU A 131 12.70 -12.44 -8.07
CA GLU A 131 11.89 -11.23 -8.29
C GLU A 131 11.10 -10.81 -7.04
N VAL A 132 11.45 -11.36 -5.87
CA VAL A 132 10.77 -11.05 -4.60
C VAL A 132 10.83 -9.58 -4.20
N HIS A 133 11.81 -8.82 -4.72
CA HIS A 133 11.93 -7.39 -4.48
C HIS A 133 10.75 -6.61 -5.08
N ILE A 134 10.10 -7.15 -6.12
CA ILE A 134 8.89 -6.55 -6.68
C ILE A 134 7.75 -6.61 -5.65
N LEU A 135 7.63 -7.71 -4.89
CA LEU A 135 6.68 -7.76 -3.76
C LEU A 135 7.08 -6.80 -2.64
N GLN A 136 8.38 -6.69 -2.34
CA GLN A 136 8.88 -5.72 -1.35
C GLN A 136 8.55 -4.28 -1.75
N PHE A 137 8.61 -3.93 -3.04
CA PHE A 137 8.23 -2.61 -3.57
C PHE A 137 6.79 -2.24 -3.18
N HIS A 138 5.88 -3.22 -3.17
CA HIS A 138 4.47 -3.02 -2.84
C HIS A 138 4.14 -3.16 -1.35
N MET A 139 5.09 -3.55 -0.51
CA MET A 139 4.84 -3.74 0.91
C MET A 139 4.49 -2.46 1.65
N GLY A 140 3.46 -2.54 2.48
CA GLY A 140 2.92 -1.40 3.22
C GLY A 140 2.03 -0.48 2.37
N GLN A 141 1.99 -0.67 1.05
CA GLN A 141 1.04 0.05 0.22
C GLN A 141 -0.39 -0.40 0.53
N VAL A 142 -1.35 0.48 0.29
CA VAL A 142 -2.76 0.14 0.41
C VAL A 142 -3.15 -0.89 -0.64
N VAL A 143 -3.89 -1.90 -0.23
CA VAL A 143 -4.50 -2.88 -1.12
C VAL A 143 -6.00 -2.57 -1.17
N LEU A 144 -6.48 -2.21 -2.35
CA LEU A 144 -7.83 -1.76 -2.63
C LEU A 144 -8.79 -2.93 -2.78
N GLU A 145 -8.36 -3.96 -3.52
CA GLU A 145 -9.08 -5.21 -3.70
C GLU A 145 -8.22 -6.28 -3.04
N LYS A 146 -8.63 -6.83 -1.90
CA LYS A 146 -8.17 -8.09 -1.26
C LYS A 146 -8.82 -8.13 0.10
N GLN A 147 -9.79 -9.02 0.29
CA GLN A 147 -10.57 -9.07 1.52
C GLN A 147 -10.20 -10.28 2.38
N CYS A 148 -10.15 -10.05 3.68
CA CYS A 148 -10.16 -11.10 4.67
C CYS A 148 -11.55 -11.74 4.72
N GLY A 149 -11.67 -12.95 5.28
CA GLY A 149 -12.97 -13.60 5.50
C GLY A 149 -13.94 -12.81 6.39
N CYS A 150 -13.48 -11.75 7.06
CA CYS A 150 -14.32 -10.82 7.83
C CYS A 150 -14.80 -9.60 7.02
N GLY A 151 -14.50 -9.55 5.71
CA GLY A 151 -14.84 -8.43 4.82
C GLY A 151 -13.85 -7.27 4.81
N ARG A 152 -12.96 -7.16 5.81
CA ARG A 152 -11.97 -6.07 5.87
C ARG A 152 -10.83 -6.26 4.86
N PRO A 153 -10.21 -5.17 4.38
CA PRO A 153 -9.03 -5.24 3.52
C PRO A 153 -7.83 -5.96 4.16
N MET A 154 -6.90 -6.41 3.32
CA MET A 154 -5.65 -7.04 3.75
C MET A 154 -4.43 -6.30 3.21
N PHE A 155 -3.29 -6.35 3.90
CA PHE A 155 -2.01 -5.86 3.41
C PHE A 155 -1.02 -6.98 3.15
N LEU A 156 -0.14 -6.77 2.19
CA LEU A 156 0.99 -7.66 1.95
C LEU A 156 2.04 -7.50 3.06
N GLN A 157 2.41 -8.61 3.66
CA GLN A 157 3.41 -8.72 4.71
C GLN A 157 4.39 -9.86 4.37
N HIS A 158 5.52 -9.92 5.06
CA HIS A 158 6.44 -11.05 4.99
C HIS A 158 6.77 -11.57 6.39
N LYS A 159 7.14 -12.84 6.48
CA LYS A 159 7.68 -13.44 7.71
C LYS A 159 9.04 -12.82 8.03
N ASN A 160 9.32 -12.56 9.31
CA ASN A 160 10.67 -12.18 9.70
C ASN A 160 11.58 -13.41 9.54
N ARG A 161 12.67 -13.26 8.79
CA ARG A 161 13.73 -14.26 8.72
C ARG A 161 14.85 -13.89 9.71
N PRO A 162 15.02 -14.64 10.80
CA PRO A 162 16.01 -14.32 11.84
C PRO A 162 17.46 -14.56 11.38
N ASP A 163 17.67 -15.38 10.37
CA ASP A 163 18.98 -15.74 9.79
C ASP A 163 19.48 -14.72 8.74
N SER A 164 18.75 -13.64 8.50
CA SER A 164 19.03 -12.65 7.45
C SER A 164 19.13 -13.25 6.04
N SER A 165 18.58 -14.45 5.81
CA SER A 165 18.51 -15.04 4.48
C SER A 165 17.56 -14.24 3.57
N LEU A 166 17.78 -14.34 2.26
CA LEU A 166 16.93 -13.70 1.28
C LEU A 166 15.48 -14.19 1.42
N LEU A 167 14.54 -13.25 1.32
CA LEU A 167 13.12 -13.59 1.28
C LEU A 167 12.82 -14.47 0.05
N MET A 168 11.91 -15.39 0.23
CA MET A 168 11.33 -16.22 -0.82
C MET A 168 9.85 -15.91 -0.95
N LEU A 169 9.23 -16.30 -2.06
CA LEU A 169 7.80 -16.05 -2.29
C LEU A 169 6.89 -16.58 -1.17
N ASN A 170 7.26 -17.73 -0.56
CA ASN A 170 6.50 -18.35 0.53
C ASN A 170 6.64 -17.66 1.90
N ASP A 171 7.48 -16.62 2.00
CA ASP A 171 7.54 -15.76 3.17
C ASP A 171 6.46 -14.69 3.15
N PHE A 172 5.91 -14.37 1.98
CA PHE A 172 4.88 -13.37 1.83
C PHE A 172 3.50 -13.92 2.19
N PHE A 173 2.67 -13.07 2.77
CA PHE A 173 1.30 -13.39 3.13
C PHE A 173 0.45 -12.12 3.22
N TRP A 174 -0.85 -12.28 3.04
CA TRP A 174 -1.84 -11.25 3.26
C TRP A 174 -2.25 -11.24 4.74
N SER A 175 -2.26 -10.06 5.36
CA SER A 175 -2.70 -9.87 6.75
C SER A 175 -3.88 -8.90 6.79
N CYS A 176 -4.97 -9.28 7.47
CA CYS A 176 -6.12 -8.39 7.66
C CYS A 176 -5.71 -7.10 8.37
N ILE A 177 -6.20 -5.94 7.91
CA ILE A 177 -5.96 -4.66 8.62
C ILE A 177 -6.51 -4.69 10.06
N GLY A 178 -7.54 -5.52 10.30
CA GLY A 178 -8.10 -5.77 11.62
C GLY A 178 -7.13 -6.40 12.61
N TYR A 179 -5.99 -6.94 12.15
CA TYR A 179 -4.93 -7.46 13.01
C TYR A 179 -4.30 -6.34 13.85
N TYR A 180 -4.25 -5.12 13.32
CA TYR A 180 -3.61 -3.98 13.96
C TYR A 180 -4.53 -3.24 14.93
N ASN A 181 -5.81 -3.60 14.99
CA ASN A 181 -6.75 -3.02 15.94
C ASN A 181 -6.57 -3.68 17.31
N HIS A 182 -6.32 -2.88 18.35
CA HIS A 182 -6.13 -3.35 19.73
C HIS A 182 -7.46 -3.57 20.49
N ALA A 183 -8.61 -3.41 19.83
CA ALA A 183 -9.92 -3.67 20.42
C ALA A 183 -10.27 -5.18 20.45
N ASN A 184 -11.25 -5.56 21.29
CA ASN A 184 -11.77 -6.93 21.41
C ASN A 184 -12.39 -7.50 20.12
N THR A 185 -12.51 -6.70 19.05
CA THR A 185 -12.97 -7.11 17.70
C THR A 185 -11.82 -7.31 16.71
N GLN A 186 -10.64 -7.68 17.23
CA GLN A 186 -9.42 -7.94 16.45
C GLN A 186 -9.61 -9.16 15.54
N CYS A 187 -9.53 -8.93 14.22
CA CYS A 187 -9.49 -10.03 13.25
C CYS A 187 -8.05 -10.42 13.00
N ARG A 188 -7.68 -11.67 13.30
CA ARG A 188 -6.32 -12.19 13.08
C ARG A 188 -6.17 -12.98 11.78
N GLY A 189 -7.08 -12.79 10.84
CA GLY A 189 -7.10 -13.51 9.57
C GLY A 189 -5.87 -13.20 8.72
N THR A 190 -5.19 -14.26 8.29
CA THR A 190 -4.09 -14.22 7.33
C THR A 190 -4.39 -15.18 6.18
N GLN A 191 -3.78 -14.91 5.02
CA GLN A 191 -3.84 -15.80 3.85
C GLN A 191 -2.45 -15.91 3.26
N ASN A 192 -2.01 -17.12 2.88
CA ASN A 192 -0.71 -17.29 2.25
C ASN A 192 -0.67 -16.60 0.89
N PHE A 193 0.46 -16.00 0.55
CA PHE A 193 0.74 -15.63 -0.84
C PHE A 193 1.05 -16.92 -1.60
N SER A 194 0.22 -17.27 -2.58
CA SER A 194 0.23 -18.58 -3.22
C SER A 194 0.77 -18.52 -4.64
N THR A 195 1.00 -19.67 -5.25
CA THR A 195 1.40 -19.79 -6.66
C THR A 195 0.33 -19.29 -7.63
N GLN A 196 -0.90 -19.10 -7.16
CA GLN A 196 -1.94 -18.42 -7.95
C GLN A 196 -1.68 -16.92 -8.00
N ASP A 197 -1.06 -16.32 -6.98
CA ASP A 197 -0.85 -14.87 -6.84
C ASP A 197 0.42 -14.35 -7.55
N ILE A 198 1.10 -15.15 -8.37
CA ILE A 198 2.41 -14.77 -8.94
C ILE A 198 2.31 -13.86 -10.17
N GLY A 199 1.13 -13.72 -10.78
CA GLY A 199 0.92 -12.81 -11.90
C GLY A 199 0.81 -11.38 -11.38
N LEU A 200 1.77 -10.51 -11.68
CA LEU A 200 1.75 -9.12 -11.24
C LEU A 200 1.80 -8.20 -12.45
N MET A 201 0.77 -7.36 -12.60
CA MET A 201 0.80 -6.22 -13.50
C MET A 201 1.29 -4.99 -12.74
N HIS A 202 2.31 -4.31 -13.27
CA HIS A 202 2.89 -3.11 -12.66
C HIS A 202 3.30 -2.11 -13.73
N LYS A 203 3.64 -0.89 -13.32
CA LYS A 203 4.11 0.14 -14.24
C LYS A 203 5.43 -0.27 -14.86
N ALA A 204 5.54 -0.15 -16.19
CA ALA A 204 6.70 -0.55 -16.99
C ALA A 204 7.87 0.45 -16.92
N ASN A 205 7.64 1.63 -16.34
CA ASN A 205 8.64 2.68 -16.21
C ASN A 205 9.41 2.64 -14.87
N VAL A 206 9.18 1.63 -14.03
CA VAL A 206 9.91 1.45 -12.77
C VAL A 206 11.13 0.59 -13.04
N PHE A 207 12.30 1.22 -13.19
CA PHE A 207 13.54 0.53 -13.59
C PHE A 207 13.94 -0.57 -12.60
N GLU A 208 13.75 -0.36 -11.30
CA GLU A 208 14.08 -1.33 -10.25
C GLU A 208 13.29 -2.64 -10.37
N LEU A 209 12.11 -2.61 -11.00
CA LEU A 209 11.29 -3.82 -11.19
C LEU A 209 11.80 -4.69 -12.36
N LYS A 210 12.69 -4.16 -13.21
CA LYS A 210 13.29 -4.89 -14.34
C LYS A 210 14.57 -5.64 -13.97
N LEU A 211 15.14 -5.33 -12.81
CA LEU A 211 16.31 -5.99 -12.26
C LEU A 211 15.89 -7.23 -11.49
N SER A 212 16.77 -8.22 -11.36
CA SER A 212 16.65 -9.24 -10.32
C SER A 212 16.92 -8.65 -8.93
N ASN A 213 16.48 -9.34 -7.89
CA ASN A 213 16.73 -8.95 -6.49
C ASN A 213 18.23 -8.83 -6.20
N ALA A 214 19.05 -9.71 -6.78
CA ALA A 214 20.51 -9.67 -6.67
C ALA A 214 21.10 -8.42 -7.34
N GLU A 215 20.69 -8.11 -8.57
CA GLU A 215 21.15 -6.93 -9.31
C GLU A 215 20.74 -5.62 -8.61
N LEU A 216 19.50 -5.54 -8.11
CA LEU A 216 19.03 -4.38 -7.35
C LEU A 216 19.86 -4.19 -6.07
N SER A 217 20.11 -5.26 -5.33
CA SER A 217 20.94 -5.23 -4.12
C SER A 217 22.37 -4.82 -4.43
N GLN A 218 22.95 -5.35 -5.50
CA GLN A 218 24.30 -4.99 -5.94
C GLN A 218 24.37 -3.52 -6.37
N SER A 219 23.37 -3.02 -7.09
CA SER A 219 23.29 -1.61 -7.52
C SER A 219 23.17 -0.63 -6.36
N PHE A 220 22.62 -1.08 -5.22
CA PHE A 220 22.49 -0.29 -4.00
C PHE A 220 23.68 -0.43 -3.03
N THR A 221 24.63 -1.34 -3.31
CA THR A 221 25.82 -1.55 -2.47
C THR A 221 26.81 -0.36 -2.44
N PRO A 222 27.08 0.35 -3.56
CA PRO A 222 28.06 1.43 -3.57
C PRO A 222 27.73 2.57 -2.61
N LYS A 223 28.70 2.99 -1.80
CA LYS A 223 28.52 3.99 -0.73
C LYS A 223 28.05 5.35 -1.25
N ASN A 224 28.52 5.78 -2.42
CA ASN A 224 28.10 7.03 -3.06
C ASN A 224 26.60 7.00 -3.45
N ILE A 225 26.10 5.85 -3.91
CA ILE A 225 24.68 5.66 -4.21
C ILE A 225 23.87 5.73 -2.91
N GLN A 226 24.32 5.03 -1.86
CA GLN A 226 23.67 5.06 -0.55
C GLN A 226 23.58 6.47 0.03
N ILE A 227 24.67 7.25 0.00
CA ILE A 227 24.67 8.65 0.47
C ILE A 227 23.66 9.48 -0.33
N THR A 228 23.69 9.38 -1.67
CA THR A 228 22.77 10.12 -2.53
C THR A 228 21.31 9.78 -2.25
N VAL A 229 21.01 8.49 -2.06
CA VAL A 229 19.65 8.02 -1.74
C VAL A 229 19.23 8.49 -0.36
N VAL A 230 20.10 8.43 0.65
CA VAL A 230 19.82 8.96 2.00
C VAL A 230 19.48 10.45 1.92
N ASP A 231 20.28 11.24 1.21
CA ASP A 231 20.05 12.67 1.07
C ASP A 231 18.72 12.99 0.38
N ARG A 232 18.39 12.25 -0.69
CA ARG A 232 17.08 12.37 -1.36
C ARG A 232 15.93 12.01 -0.43
N VAL A 233 16.01 10.90 0.30
CA VAL A 233 14.96 10.51 1.26
C VAL A 233 14.82 11.57 2.37
N ARG A 234 15.93 12.16 2.84
CA ARG A 234 15.91 13.23 3.85
C ARG A 234 15.18 14.50 3.39
N GLN A 235 15.24 14.83 2.09
CA GLN A 235 14.49 15.96 1.53
C GLN A 235 12.97 15.82 1.71
N HIS A 236 12.48 14.59 1.90
CA HIS A 236 11.06 14.30 2.12
C HIS A 236 10.71 14.00 3.57
N LEU A 237 11.56 14.35 4.54
CA LEU A 237 11.23 14.19 5.96
C LEU A 237 9.97 14.95 6.32
N LYS A 238 9.12 14.30 7.12
CA LYS A 238 7.81 14.82 7.52
C LYS A 238 6.80 14.98 6.38
N VAL A 239 7.11 14.52 5.18
CA VAL A 239 6.17 14.44 4.06
C VAL A 239 5.33 13.16 4.18
N GLU A 240 4.05 13.28 3.85
CA GLU A 240 3.11 12.16 3.80
C GLU A 240 3.32 11.27 2.57
N ASN A 241 3.13 9.97 2.70
CA ASN A 241 3.03 9.03 1.59
C ASN A 241 1.56 8.61 1.39
N SER A 242 0.96 9.02 0.27
CA SER A 242 -0.44 8.73 -0.07
C SER A 242 -0.70 7.27 -0.43
N ASP A 243 0.34 6.52 -0.80
CA ASP A 243 0.23 5.12 -1.18
C ASP A 243 0.28 4.19 0.04
N VAL A 244 0.69 4.71 1.21
CA VAL A 244 0.83 3.97 2.47
C VAL A 244 -0.05 4.63 3.54
N LEU A 245 -1.17 3.97 3.87
CA LEU A 245 -2.10 4.44 4.90
C LEU A 245 -1.94 3.65 6.20
N CYS A 246 -2.25 4.30 7.33
CA CYS A 246 -2.33 3.60 8.60
C CYS A 246 -3.48 2.58 8.58
N PRO A 247 -3.27 1.30 8.97
CA PRO A 247 -4.33 0.27 8.96
C PRO A 247 -5.48 0.52 9.95
N ILE A 248 -5.31 1.49 10.87
CA ILE A 248 -6.30 1.82 11.91
C ILE A 248 -7.02 3.13 11.57
N HIS A 249 -6.26 4.16 11.20
CA HIS A 249 -6.78 5.52 11.04
C HIS A 249 -6.94 5.94 9.57
N HIS A 250 -6.53 5.10 8.62
CA HIS A 250 -6.67 5.29 7.16
C HIS A 250 -6.11 6.61 6.61
N VAL A 251 -5.27 7.30 7.40
CA VAL A 251 -4.54 8.50 7.01
C VAL A 251 -3.18 8.17 6.41
N PRO A 252 -2.67 8.98 5.46
CA PRO A 252 -1.31 8.88 4.94
C PRO A 252 -0.26 8.84 6.05
N MET A 253 0.66 7.88 5.96
CA MET A 253 1.76 7.78 6.90
C MET A 253 2.86 8.77 6.54
N VAL A 254 3.57 9.27 7.55
CA VAL A 254 4.53 10.36 7.42
C VAL A 254 5.96 9.83 7.55
N LEU A 255 6.86 10.27 6.67
CA LEU A 255 8.27 9.87 6.73
C LEU A 255 8.95 10.42 8.00
N ARG A 256 9.69 9.53 8.66
CA ARG A 256 10.52 9.78 9.83
C ARG A 256 11.87 9.11 9.66
N GLU A 257 12.86 9.67 10.33
CA GLU A 257 14.21 9.11 10.47
C GLU A 257 14.38 8.60 11.89
N LYS A 258 15.01 7.43 12.04
CA LYS A 258 15.37 6.91 13.35
C LYS A 258 16.53 7.70 13.92
N ARG A 259 16.47 8.02 15.21
CA ARG A 259 17.57 8.70 15.92
C ARG A 259 18.80 7.82 16.11
N ASN A 260 18.59 6.52 16.35
CA ASN A 260 19.64 5.54 16.60
C ASN A 260 19.55 4.45 15.52
N HIS A 261 20.24 4.66 14.40
CA HIS A 261 20.33 3.69 13.30
C HIS A 261 21.75 3.13 13.19
N SER A 262 21.91 1.95 12.61
CA SER A 262 23.21 1.27 12.41
C SER A 262 24.06 1.83 11.26
N ASP A 263 23.75 3.03 10.78
CA ASP A 263 24.28 3.65 9.54
C ASP A 263 24.03 2.85 8.26
N VAL A 264 23.17 1.82 8.34
CA VAL A 264 22.68 1.08 7.20
C VAL A 264 21.40 1.74 6.70
N VAL A 265 21.38 2.16 5.42
CA VAL A 265 20.27 2.94 4.84
C VAL A 265 18.89 2.28 5.03
N ILE A 266 18.82 0.96 4.86
CA ILE A 266 17.58 0.18 5.02
C ILE A 266 17.06 0.10 6.48
N ASP A 267 17.78 0.67 7.44
CA ASP A 267 17.33 0.78 8.84
C ASP A 267 17.12 2.24 9.29
N MET A 268 17.41 3.23 8.44
CA MET A 268 17.35 4.66 8.81
C MET A 268 15.93 5.21 8.82
N PHE A 269 15.07 4.78 7.90
CA PHE A 269 13.79 5.45 7.64
C PHE A 269 12.57 4.56 7.88
N TYR A 270 11.47 5.20 8.29
CA TYR A 270 10.18 4.55 8.46
C TYR A 270 9.04 5.55 8.23
N LEU A 271 7.88 5.02 7.84
CA LEU A 271 6.63 5.75 7.78
C LEU A 271 5.86 5.54 9.08
N GLN A 272 5.34 6.61 9.68
CA GLN A 272 4.61 6.57 10.95
C GLN A 272 3.22 7.17 10.81
N CYS A 273 2.22 6.61 11.48
CA CYS A 273 0.91 7.22 11.57
C CYS A 273 0.99 8.58 12.29
N PRO A 274 0.38 9.65 11.75
CA PRO A 274 0.34 10.95 12.41
C PRO A 274 -0.71 11.06 13.54
N HIS A 275 -1.59 10.07 13.69
CA HIS A 275 -2.63 10.07 14.72
C HIS A 275 -2.03 10.01 16.14
N PHE A 276 -2.61 10.77 17.08
CA PHE A 276 -2.12 10.85 18.45
C PHE A 276 -2.17 9.50 19.16
N GLY A 277 -1.06 9.06 19.76
CA GLY A 277 -0.99 7.77 20.47
C GLY A 277 -0.93 6.53 19.58
N CYS A 278 -1.07 6.67 18.25
CA CYS A 278 -0.94 5.54 17.33
C CYS A 278 0.53 5.12 17.16
N GLN A 279 0.81 3.84 17.39
CA GLN A 279 2.16 3.27 17.29
C GLN A 279 2.43 2.57 15.94
N GLN A 280 1.48 2.63 15.00
CA GLN A 280 1.63 1.97 13.71
C GLN A 280 2.75 2.60 12.89
N LEU A 281 3.65 1.75 12.39
CA LEU A 281 4.78 2.13 11.56
C LEU A 281 5.04 1.10 10.45
N VAL A 282 5.59 1.57 9.34
CA VAL A 282 6.07 0.76 8.21
C VAL A 282 7.54 1.09 7.99
N LYS A 283 8.42 0.11 8.21
CA LYS A 283 9.87 0.28 8.02
C LYS A 283 10.22 0.15 6.54
N LEU A 284 11.16 0.97 6.05
CA LEU A 284 11.71 0.85 4.69
C LEU A 284 12.92 -0.09 4.71
N LYS A 285 12.67 -1.41 4.77
CA LYS A 285 13.66 -2.46 5.07
C LYS A 285 14.43 -2.98 3.85
N SER A 286 14.21 -2.43 2.67
CA SER A 286 14.83 -2.92 1.43
C SER A 286 15.05 -1.79 0.43
N ALA A 287 15.99 -2.00 -0.49
CA ALA A 287 16.22 -1.11 -1.62
C ALA A 287 14.92 -0.88 -2.42
N ALA A 288 14.12 -1.93 -2.62
CA ALA A 288 12.83 -1.84 -3.31
C ALA A 288 11.80 -0.97 -2.56
N GLN A 289 11.71 -1.05 -1.23
CA GLN A 289 10.81 -0.18 -0.46
C GLN A 289 11.25 1.28 -0.48
N ILE A 290 12.57 1.55 -0.48
CA ILE A 290 13.10 2.90 -0.62
C ILE A 290 12.83 3.43 -2.03
N ALA A 291 13.03 2.61 -3.06
CA ALA A 291 12.71 2.94 -4.44
C ALA A 291 11.22 3.24 -4.61
N ALA A 292 10.33 2.45 -3.99
CA ALA A 292 8.89 2.70 -4.00
C ALA A 292 8.54 4.05 -3.36
N PHE A 293 9.17 4.37 -2.21
CA PHE A 293 8.98 5.65 -1.57
C PHE A 293 9.42 6.81 -2.47
N LEU A 294 10.63 6.76 -3.04
CA LEU A 294 11.15 7.80 -3.93
C LEU A 294 10.33 7.91 -5.22
N HIS A 295 9.87 6.79 -5.80
CA HIS A 295 9.04 6.81 -6.98
C HIS A 295 7.69 7.51 -6.71
N SER A 296 7.09 7.29 -5.54
CA SER A 296 5.87 7.99 -5.10
C SER A 296 6.09 9.51 -4.94
N LYS A 297 7.31 9.95 -4.64
CA LYS A 297 7.65 11.36 -4.34
C LYS A 297 8.23 12.13 -5.51
N GLU A 298 9.03 11.46 -6.33
CA GLU A 298 9.88 12.07 -7.36
C GLU A 298 9.63 11.49 -8.75
N GLY A 299 8.78 10.46 -8.88
CA GLY A 299 8.54 9.76 -10.15
C GLY A 299 9.71 8.88 -10.62
N ARG A 300 10.73 8.71 -9.79
CA ARG A 300 11.90 7.84 -10.03
C ARG A 300 12.41 7.22 -8.72
N GLY A 301 12.99 6.03 -8.81
CA GLY A 301 13.45 5.29 -7.63
C GLY A 301 14.89 5.63 -7.22
N ILE A 302 15.63 4.61 -6.77
CA ILE A 302 17.02 4.74 -6.28
C ILE A 302 18.04 4.80 -7.43
N LEU A 303 17.68 4.30 -8.62
CA LEU A 303 18.51 4.32 -9.83
C LEU A 303 18.09 5.44 -10.79
#